data_AF-A0A3C1WVE4-F1
#
_entry.id   AF-A0A3C1WVE4-F1
#
_cell.length_a   1.000
_cell.length_b   1.000
_cell.length_c   1.000
_cell.angle_alpha   90.00
_cell.angle_beta   90.00
_cell.angle_gamma   90.00
#
_symmetry.space_group_name_H-M   'P 1'
#
loop_
_entity.id
_entity.type
_entity.pdbx_description
1 polymer ?
#
loop_
_entity_poly.entity_id
_entity_poly.type
_entity_poly.pdbx_seq_one_letter_code
_entity_poly.pdbx_strand_id
1 'polypeptide(L)'
;MIKLGINIDHVATLRQARGTKYPSVVEAALRAEQAGADSITLHLREDRRHMQDEDIFAIRPLLQTKMNLELAATDEMIAIASQV
;
A
#
# COMPACT_ATOMS: atom_id res chain seq x y z
N MET A 1 6.93 21.77 -9.42
CA MET A 1 6.37 20.76 -10.34
C MET A 1 5.27 20.01 -9.61
N ILE A 2 4.21 19.59 -10.29
CA ILE A 2 3.14 18.76 -9.71
C ILE A 2 3.67 17.34 -9.44
N LYS A 3 3.14 16.66 -8.42
CA LYS A 3 3.52 15.29 -8.05
C LYS A 3 2.36 14.33 -8.24
N LEU A 4 2.67 13.08 -8.60
CA LEU A 4 1.70 11.99 -8.75
C LEU A 4 1.88 10.94 -7.65
N GLY A 5 0.82 10.69 -6.88
CA GLY A 5 0.71 9.51 -6.02
C GLY A 5 -0.12 8.43 -6.68
N ILE A 6 0.37 7.20 -6.74
CA ILE A 6 -0.38 6.07 -7.29
C ILE A 6 -0.92 5.23 -6.14
N ASN A 7 -2.25 5.16 -6.02
CA ASN A 7 -2.92 4.26 -5.09
C ASN A 7 -3.00 2.84 -5.68
N ILE A 8 -2.57 1.83 -4.90
CA ILE A 8 -2.52 0.42 -5.33
C ILE A 8 -3.57 -0.50 -4.68
N ASP A 9 -4.56 0.05 -3.96
CA ASP A 9 -5.57 -0.72 -3.22
C ASP A 9 -6.38 -1.67 -4.11
N HIS A 10 -6.62 -1.28 -5.36
CA HIS A 10 -7.36 -2.12 -6.31
C HIS A 10 -6.54 -3.31 -6.84
N VAL A 11 -5.21 -3.29 -6.73
CA VAL A 11 -4.38 -4.48 -6.96
C VAL A 11 -4.67 -5.50 -5.86
N ALA A 12 -4.67 -5.05 -4.60
CA ALA A 12 -5.04 -5.89 -3.46
C ALA A 12 -6.49 -6.39 -3.55
N THR A 13 -7.42 -5.55 -4.02
CA THR A 13 -8.81 -5.94 -4.25
C THR A 13 -8.91 -7.13 -5.21
N LEU A 14 -8.19 -7.08 -6.34
CA LEU A 14 -8.17 -8.18 -7.30
C LEU A 14 -7.56 -9.47 -6.71
N ARG A 15 -6.52 -9.33 -5.88
CA ARG A 15 -5.93 -10.45 -5.14
C ARG A 15 -6.93 -11.07 -4.15
N GLN A 16 -7.58 -10.24 -3.33
CA GLN A 16 -8.52 -10.69 -2.30
C GLN A 16 -9.77 -11.35 -2.90
N ALA A 17 -10.17 -10.97 -4.11
CA ALA A 17 -11.27 -11.63 -4.82
C ALA A 17 -11.02 -13.14 -5.04
N ARG A 18 -9.76 -13.59 -5.03
CA ARG A 18 -9.41 -15.01 -5.21
C ARG A 18 -8.65 -15.61 -4.02
N GLY A 19 -8.19 -14.82 -3.06
CA GLY A 19 -7.38 -15.29 -1.93
C GLY A 19 -6.04 -15.90 -2.35
N THR A 20 -5.56 -15.55 -3.54
CA THR A 20 -4.26 -16.00 -4.06
C THR A 20 -3.17 -15.01 -3.67
N LYS A 21 -1.91 -15.30 -4.04
CA LYS A 21 -0.79 -14.36 -3.84
C LYS A 21 -0.66 -13.32 -4.96
N TYR A 22 -1.51 -13.38 -5.99
CA TYR A 22 -1.42 -12.53 -7.17
C TYR A 22 -2.76 -11.83 -7.47
N PRO A 23 -2.72 -10.62 -8.06
CA PRO A 23 -1.53 -9.83 -8.37
C PRO A 23 -0.78 -9.34 -7.11
N SER A 24 0.53 -9.13 -7.24
CA SER A 24 1.39 -8.70 -6.14
C SER A 24 1.35 -7.18 -5.99
N VAL A 25 0.98 -6.71 -4.80
CA VAL A 25 0.98 -5.28 -4.44
C VAL A 25 2.41 -4.71 -4.38
N VAL A 26 3.39 -5.52 -3.99
CA VAL A 26 4.81 -5.15 -3.98
C VAL A 26 5.30 -4.88 -5.40
N GLU A 27 5.00 -5.79 -6.34
CA GLU A 27 5.39 -5.60 -7.73
C GLU A 27 4.70 -4.38 -8.36
N ALA A 28 3.42 -4.15 -8.04
CA ALA A 28 2.69 -2.98 -8.51
C ALA A 28 3.32 -1.67 -8.01
N ALA A 29 3.69 -1.61 -6.72
CA ALA A 29 4.34 -0.45 -6.13
C ALA A 29 5.69 -0.14 -6.83
N LEU A 30 6.56 -1.14 -6.98
CA LEU A 30 7.87 -0.96 -7.61
C LEU A 30 7.75 -0.56 -9.09
N ARG A 31 6.79 -1.13 -9.82
CA ARG A 31 6.52 -0.75 -11.22
C ARG A 31 5.99 0.68 -11.32
N ALA A 32 5.14 1.09 -10.39
CA ALA A 32 4.61 2.46 -10.34
C ALA A 32 5.74 3.49 -10.11
N GLU A 33 6.68 3.22 -9.18
CA GLU A 33 7.86 4.08 -8.98
C GLU A 33 8.73 4.15 -10.23
N GLN A 34 9.02 3.01 -10.86
CA GLN A 34 9.80 2.94 -12.09
C GLN A 34 9.13 3.67 -13.27
N ALA A 35 7.81 3.78 -13.25
CA ALA A 35 7.03 4.50 -14.25
C ALA A 35 6.87 6.00 -13.95
N GLY A 36 7.46 6.50 -12.86
CA GLY A 36 7.48 7.93 -12.52
C GLY A 36 6.51 8.38 -11.44
N ALA A 37 5.98 7.47 -10.61
CA ALA A 37 5.24 7.87 -9.42
C ALA A 37 6.17 8.58 -8.42
N ASP A 38 5.72 9.70 -7.85
CA ASP A 38 6.43 10.42 -6.79
C ASP A 38 6.15 9.84 -5.39
N SER A 39 5.10 9.03 -5.28
CA SER A 39 4.71 8.33 -4.05
C SER A 39 3.79 7.16 -4.36
N ILE A 40 3.80 6.16 -3.46
CA ILE A 40 2.83 5.06 -3.46
C ILE A 40 1.84 5.29 -2.34
N THR A 41 0.56 5.30 -2.69
CA THR A 41 -0.55 5.43 -1.75
C THR A 41 -1.18 4.07 -1.51
N LEU A 42 -1.55 3.79 -0.27
CA LEU A 42 -2.23 2.56 0.12
C LEU A 42 -3.04 2.79 1.39
N HIS A 43 -4.20 2.16 1.47
CA HIS A 43 -5.15 2.37 2.55
C HIS A 43 -5.31 1.10 3.37
N LEU A 44 -4.78 1.13 4.60
CA LEU A 44 -5.01 0.08 5.58
C LEU A 44 -6.35 0.33 6.29
N ARG A 45 -7.34 -0.47 5.95
CA ARG A 45 -8.68 -0.37 6.53
C ARG A 45 -8.80 -1.23 7.78
N GLU A 46 -9.61 -0.80 8.74
CA GLU A 46 -9.96 -1.60 9.93
C GLU A 46 -10.46 -3.00 9.56
N ASP A 47 -11.29 -3.11 8.53
CA ASP A 47 -11.86 -4.39 8.06
C ASP A 47 -10.92 -5.23 7.17
N ARG A 48 -9.71 -4.75 6.86
CA ARG A 48 -8.74 -5.39 5.95
C ARG A 48 -9.37 -5.89 4.65
N ARG A 49 -10.30 -5.11 4.08
CA ARG A 49 -11.04 -5.50 2.87
C ARG A 49 -10.15 -5.78 1.65
N HIS A 50 -9.03 -5.08 1.53
CA HIS A 50 -8.08 -5.22 0.42
C HIS A 50 -6.64 -5.31 0.92
N MET A 51 -6.04 -4.19 1.33
CA MET A 51 -4.69 -4.19 1.90
C MET A 51 -4.67 -4.93 3.24
N GLN A 52 -3.67 -5.79 3.42
CA GLN A 52 -3.39 -6.50 4.66
C GLN A 52 -2.19 -5.88 5.38
N ASP A 53 -2.02 -6.15 6.67
CA ASP A 53 -0.90 -5.63 7.47
C ASP A 53 0.44 -6.04 6.85
N GLU A 54 0.55 -7.30 6.40
CA GLU A 54 1.76 -7.83 5.78
C GLU A 54 2.17 -7.07 4.52
N ASP A 55 1.20 -6.51 3.78
CA ASP A 55 1.49 -5.71 2.60
C ASP A 55 2.23 -4.42 2.97
N ILE A 56 1.84 -3.79 4.09
CA ILE A 56 2.44 -2.54 4.56
C ILE A 56 3.91 -2.79 4.91
N PHE A 57 4.16 -3.81 5.73
CA PHE A 57 5.49 -4.18 6.18
C PHE A 57 6.37 -4.69 5.04
N ALA A 58 5.80 -5.40 4.05
CA ALA A 58 6.55 -5.88 2.90
C ALA A 58 6.95 -4.76 1.93
N ILE A 59 6.06 -3.79 1.70
CA ILE A 59 6.30 -2.68 0.75
C ILE A 59 7.26 -1.65 1.35
N ARG A 60 7.10 -1.32 2.64
CA ARG A 60 7.82 -0.20 3.29
C ARG A 60 9.34 -0.17 3.07
N PRO A 61 10.10 -1.27 3.26
CA PRO A 61 11.55 -1.24 3.08
C PRO A 61 12.00 -1.20 1.61
N LEU A 62 11.08 -1.40 0.66
CA LEU A 62 11.40 -1.51 -0.77
C LEU A 62 11.19 -0.21 -1.54
N LEU A 63 10.26 0.64 -1.10
CA LEU A 63 9.96 1.92 -1.76
C LEU A 63 11.18 2.85 -1.78
N GLN A 64 11.46 3.41 -2.96
CA GLN A 64 12.48 4.44 -3.13
C GLN A 64 11.91 5.86 -3.05
N THR A 65 10.60 5.98 -3.19
CA THR A 65 9.82 7.22 -3.08
C THR A 65 9.04 7.26 -1.76
N LYS A 66 8.10 8.18 -1.62
CA LYS A 66 7.32 8.32 -0.38
C LYS A 66 6.22 7.26 -0.31
N MET A 67 6.04 6.68 0.87
CA MET A 67 4.79 6.00 1.22
C MET A 67 3.77 7.02 1.72
N ASN A 68 2.56 6.98 1.17
CA ASN A 68 1.40 7.68 1.69
C ASN A 68 0.42 6.65 2.26
N LEU A 69 0.50 6.41 3.57
CA LEU A 69 -0.34 5.45 4.28
C LEU A 69 -1.65 6.12 4.71
N GLU A 70 -2.76 5.75 4.08
CA GLU A 70 -4.10 6.15 4.48
C GLU A 70 -4.65 5.18 5.53
N LEU A 71 -5.24 5.73 6.59
CA LEU A 71 -5.77 4.96 7.73
C LEU A 71 -6.86 5.72 8.48
N ALA A 72 -7.65 5.01 9.26
CA ALA A 72 -8.59 5.61 10.21
C ALA A 72 -7.84 6.12 11.46
N ALA A 73 -8.35 7.17 12.09
CA ALA A 73 -7.76 7.75 13.30
C ALA A 73 -8.10 6.92 14.56
N THR A 74 -7.66 5.66 14.59
CA THR A 74 -7.82 4.73 15.72
C THR A 74 -6.46 4.37 16.31
N ASP A 75 -6.43 4.00 17.60
CA ASP A 75 -5.19 3.64 18.29
C ASP A 75 -4.49 2.45 17.64
N GLU A 76 -5.25 1.45 17.16
CA GLU A 76 -4.72 0.30 16.42
C GLU A 76 -3.95 0.77 15.17
N MET A 77 -4.58 1.61 14.35
CA MET A 77 -4.01 2.07 13.09
C MET A 77 -2.78 2.94 13.31
N ILE A 78 -2.82 3.83 14.31
CA ILE A 78 -1.69 4.67 14.70
C ILE A 78 -0.53 3.80 15.18
N ALA A 79 -0.80 2.74 15.95
CA ALA A 79 0.23 1.81 16.41
C ALA A 79 0.88 1.03 15.25
N ILE A 80 0.12 0.64 14.22
CA ILE A 80 0.68 0.02 13.01
C ILE A 80 1.52 1.03 12.23
N ALA A 81 0.99 2.24 11.99
CA ALA A 81 1.70 3.29 11.25
C ALA A 81 3.01 3.72 11.93
N SER A 82 3.08 3.66 13.26
CA SER A 82 4.29 4.01 14.02
C SER A 82 5.41 2.98 13.90
N GLN A 83 5.17 1.82 13.29
CA GLN A 83 6.16 0.75 13.10
C GLN A 83 6.82 0.77 11.71
N VAL A 84 6.37 1.64 10.80
CA VAL A 84 6.80 1.69 9.39
C VAL A 84 7.50 2.99 9.02
#